data_AF-A0A5C3PDA6-F1
#
_entry.id   AF-A0A5C3PDA6-F1
#
_cell.length_a   1.000
_cell.length_b   1.000
_cell.length_c   1.000
_cell.angle_alpha   90.00
_cell.angle_beta   90.00
_cell.angle_gamma   90.00
#
_symmetry.space_group_name_H-M   'P 1'
#
loop_
_entity.id
_entity.type
_entity.pdbx_description
1 polymer ?
#
loop_
_entity_poly.entity_id
_entity_poly.type
_entity_poly.pdbx_seq_one_letter_code
_entity_poly.pdbx_strand_id
1 'polypeptide(L)'
;VGTKHSLAHVVEDISGVDRAVLVHERSLDDVSVARRMSWASRRHTTREEDRAYSLMGIFGVNMPTIYGEGPHAFIRLQQETLKVIPDQSIFAWG
;
A
#
# COMPACT_ATOMS: atom_id res chain seq x y z
N VAL A 1 -22.14 -8.90 -14.83
CA VAL A 1 -20.89 -9.44 -14.23
C VAL A 1 -19.72 -8.65 -14.82
N GLY A 2 -18.83 -8.09 -13.99
CA GLY A 2 -17.72 -7.24 -14.44
C GLY A 2 -16.42 -8.03 -14.69
N THR A 3 -15.56 -7.54 -15.57
CA THR A 3 -14.21 -8.07 -15.80
C THR A 3 -13.17 -7.30 -15.00
N LYS A 4 -11.97 -7.87 -14.83
CA LYS A 4 -10.83 -7.19 -14.22
C LYS A 4 -10.59 -5.79 -14.84
N HIS A 5 -10.68 -5.70 -16.16
CA HIS A 5 -10.52 -4.45 -16.90
C HIS A 5 -11.67 -3.48 -16.66
N SER A 6 -12.92 -3.94 -16.66
CA SER A 6 -14.08 -3.06 -16.48
C SER A 6 -14.19 -2.52 -15.06
N LEU A 7 -13.70 -3.25 -14.05
CA LEU A 7 -13.71 -2.84 -12.65
C LEU A 7 -12.47 -2.04 -12.26
N ALA A 8 -11.39 -2.07 -13.05
CA ALA A 8 -10.14 -1.39 -12.72
C ALA A 8 -10.34 0.12 -12.51
N HIS A 9 -11.19 0.77 -13.31
CA HIS A 9 -11.52 2.20 -13.14
C HIS A 9 -12.15 2.48 -11.77
N VAL A 10 -13.14 1.67 -11.37
CA VAL A 10 -13.82 1.84 -10.07
C VAL A 10 -12.86 1.60 -8.92
N VAL A 11 -11.97 0.62 -9.04
CA VAL A 11 -10.96 0.33 -8.02
C VAL A 11 -9.91 1.44 -7.95
N GLU A 12 -9.46 1.97 -9.09
CA GLU A 12 -8.56 3.12 -9.16
C GLU A 12 -9.17 4.35 -8.47
N ASP A 13 -10.43 4.67 -8.76
CA ASP A 13 -11.14 5.81 -8.14
C ASP A 13 -11.21 5.70 -6.61
N ILE A 14 -11.49 4.50 -6.10
CA ILE A 14 -11.68 4.27 -4.66
C ILE A 14 -10.34 4.14 -3.92
N SER A 15 -9.37 3.44 -4.50
CA SER A 15 -8.12 3.07 -3.82
C SER A 15 -6.92 3.95 -4.16
N GLY A 16 -6.97 4.67 -5.28
CA GLY A 16 -5.84 5.39 -5.85
C GLY A 16 -4.76 4.50 -6.47
N VAL A 17 -4.99 3.17 -6.56
CA VAL A 17 -4.08 2.25 -7.25
C VAL A 17 -4.26 2.41 -8.75
N ASP A 18 -3.19 2.83 -9.43
CA ASP A 18 -3.21 3.11 -10.86
C ASP A 18 -3.78 1.91 -11.65
N ARG A 19 -4.68 2.18 -12.60
CA ARG A 19 -5.33 1.13 -13.41
C ARG A 19 -4.32 0.22 -14.10
N ALA A 20 -3.22 0.78 -14.61
CA ALA A 20 -2.16 0.00 -15.26
C ALA A 20 -1.52 -1.05 -14.32
N VAL A 21 -1.43 -0.76 -13.02
CA VAL A 21 -0.97 -1.72 -12.00
C VAL A 21 -2.06 -2.78 -11.78
N LEU A 22 -3.31 -2.36 -11.64
CA LEU A 22 -4.45 -3.27 -11.43
C LEU A 22 -4.60 -4.28 -12.56
N VAL A 23 -4.42 -3.87 -13.82
CA VAL A 23 -4.51 -4.77 -14.98
C VAL A 23 -3.19 -5.49 -15.32
N HIS A 24 -2.10 -5.18 -14.62
CA HIS A 24 -0.76 -5.78 -14.77
C HIS A 24 -0.03 -5.36 -16.06
N GLU A 25 -0.33 -4.16 -16.56
CA GLU A 25 0.43 -3.49 -17.63
C GLU A 25 1.67 -2.78 -17.09
N ARG A 26 1.70 -2.45 -15.79
CA ARG A 26 2.84 -1.84 -15.08
C ARG A 26 3.21 -2.67 -13.85
N SER A 27 4.51 -2.87 -13.61
CA SER A 27 4.98 -3.56 -12.41
C SER A 27 4.81 -2.69 -11.16
N LEU A 28 4.63 -3.33 -10.00
CA LEU A 28 4.68 -2.62 -8.71
C LEU A 28 6.06 -2.00 -8.46
N ASP A 29 7.12 -2.60 -8.99
CA ASP A 29 8.50 -2.12 -8.83
C ASP A 29 8.73 -0.79 -9.55
N ASP A 30 7.94 -0.48 -10.57
CA ASP A 30 7.99 0.79 -11.31
C ASP A 30 7.30 1.93 -10.56
N VAL A 31 6.63 1.65 -9.45
CA VAL A 31 5.86 2.61 -8.65
C VAL A 31 6.67 3.00 -7.42
N SER A 32 6.82 4.29 -7.15
CA SER A 32 7.57 4.75 -5.98
C SER A 32 6.95 4.24 -4.67
N VAL A 33 7.78 4.05 -3.64
CA VAL A 33 7.32 3.70 -2.29
C VAL A 33 6.31 4.75 -1.80
N ALA A 34 6.53 6.03 -2.07
CA ALA A 34 5.57 7.08 -1.71
C ALA A 34 4.17 6.85 -2.27
N ARG A 35 4.09 6.54 -3.57
CA ARG A 35 2.81 6.28 -4.24
C ARG A 35 2.14 5.04 -3.66
N ARG A 36 2.90 3.97 -3.40
CA ARG A 36 2.39 2.75 -2.75
C ARG A 36 1.87 3.02 -1.33
N MET A 37 2.56 3.82 -0.54
CA MET A 37 2.11 4.26 0.80
C MET A 37 0.78 5.02 0.73
N SER A 38 0.62 5.87 -0.28
CA SER A 38 -0.59 6.67 -0.49
C SER A 38 -1.85 5.83 -0.69
N TRP A 39 -1.74 4.58 -1.15
CA TRP A 39 -2.88 3.67 -1.39
C TRP A 39 -3.62 3.22 -0.12
N ALA A 40 -3.03 3.43 1.06
CA ALA A 40 -3.72 3.24 2.35
C ALA A 40 -4.06 4.57 3.05
N SER A 41 -3.75 5.72 2.45
CA SER A 41 -3.95 7.04 3.07
C SER A 41 -5.43 7.34 3.33
N ARG A 42 -6.34 6.88 2.47
CA ARG A 42 -7.80 7.10 2.57
C ARG A 42 -8.59 5.88 3.07
N ARG A 43 -7.91 4.78 3.39
CA ARG A 43 -8.58 3.55 3.85
C ARG A 43 -9.13 3.74 5.26
N HIS A 44 -10.39 3.36 5.43
CA HIS A 44 -11.02 3.22 6.73
C HIS A 44 -10.95 1.76 7.15
N THR A 45 -10.41 1.51 8.34
CA THR A 45 -10.24 0.18 8.89
C THR A 45 -10.87 0.11 10.28
N THR A 46 -11.29 -1.09 10.69
CA THR A 46 -11.83 -1.30 12.03
C THR A 46 -10.77 -1.11 13.11
N ARG A 47 -9.53 -1.54 12.82
CA ARG A 47 -8.35 -1.30 13.66
C ARG A 47 -7.40 -0.37 12.92
N GLU A 48 -6.83 0.62 13.59
CA GLU A 48 -5.99 1.63 12.94
C GLU A 48 -4.75 0.99 12.29
N GLU A 49 -4.18 -0.02 12.94
CA GLU A 49 -3.01 -0.78 12.50
C GLU A 49 -3.24 -1.57 11.20
N ASP A 50 -4.50 -1.94 10.89
CA ASP A 50 -4.83 -2.68 9.67
C ASP A 50 -4.52 -1.85 8.41
N ARG A 51 -4.44 -0.52 8.51
CA ARG A 51 -3.99 0.32 7.39
C ARG A 51 -2.58 -0.05 6.99
N ALA A 52 -1.68 -0.25 7.96
CA ALA A 52 -0.30 -0.67 7.71
C ALA A 52 -0.26 -2.12 7.20
N TYR A 53 -0.99 -3.02 7.87
CA TYR A 53 -0.99 -4.44 7.50
C TYR A 53 -1.50 -4.70 6.08
N SER A 54 -2.45 -3.88 5.60
CA SER A 54 -2.97 -3.98 4.24
C SER A 54 -1.94 -3.67 3.14
N LEU A 55 -0.80 -3.06 3.49
CA LEU A 55 0.29 -2.72 2.57
C LEU A 55 1.45 -3.74 2.58
N MET A 56 1.49 -4.68 3.54
CA MET A 56 2.61 -5.63 3.66
C MET A 56 2.87 -6.41 2.37
N GLY A 57 1.81 -6.93 1.74
CA GLY A 57 1.90 -7.66 0.48
C GLY A 57 2.35 -6.80 -0.70
N ILE A 58 2.08 -5.48 -0.67
CA ILE A 58 2.49 -4.54 -1.72
C ILE A 58 3.98 -4.22 -1.64
N PHE A 59 4.53 -4.18 -0.43
CA PHE A 59 5.96 -3.97 -0.19
C PHE A 59 6.77 -5.27 -0.14
N GLY A 60 6.11 -6.43 -0.17
CA GLY A 60 6.78 -7.72 -0.03
C GLY A 60 7.46 -7.91 1.33
N VAL A 61 6.97 -7.22 2.36
CA VAL A 61 7.50 -7.29 3.73
C VAL A 61 6.63 -8.19 4.59
N ASN A 62 7.23 -8.80 5.61
CA ASN A 62 6.52 -9.56 6.61
C ASN A 62 6.87 -9.01 8.00
N MET A 63 5.84 -8.64 8.76
CA MET A 63 5.99 -8.20 10.15
C MET A 63 4.87 -8.77 11.01
N PRO A 64 5.13 -9.14 12.28
CA PRO A 64 4.09 -9.61 13.19
C PRO A 64 2.95 -8.60 13.33
N THR A 65 1.71 -9.08 13.21
CA THR A 65 0.48 -8.32 13.47
C THR A 65 0.27 -8.20 14.98
N ILE A 66 0.43 -6.99 15.50
CA ILE A 66 0.21 -6.66 16.92
C ILE A 66 -1.05 -5.80 16.99
N TYR A 67 -2.13 -6.39 17.51
CA TYR A 67 -3.37 -5.63 17.72
C TYR A 67 -3.27 -4.77 18.98
N GLY A 68 -3.73 -3.53 18.87
CA GLY A 68 -3.54 -2.49 19.89
C GLY A 68 -2.25 -1.68 19.73
N GLU A 69 -1.45 -1.94 18.69
CA GLU A 69 -0.28 -1.13 18.34
C GLU A 69 -0.68 0.26 17.77
N GLY A 70 -1.85 0.35 17.14
CA GLY A 70 -2.37 1.59 16.59
C GLY A 70 -1.44 2.20 15.51
N PRO A 71 -1.17 3.51 15.55
CA PRO A 71 -0.36 4.19 14.52
C PRO A 71 1.09 3.69 14.41
N HIS A 72 1.64 3.06 15.45
CA HIS A 72 3.01 2.55 15.45
C HIS A 72 3.23 1.45 14.40
N ALA A 73 2.19 0.71 14.02
CA ALA A 73 2.27 -0.28 12.95
C ALA A 73 2.71 0.35 11.61
N PHE A 74 2.34 1.60 11.36
CA PHE A 74 2.75 2.34 10.15
C PHE A 74 4.23 2.72 10.17
N ILE A 75 4.80 2.96 11.35
CA ILE A 75 6.23 3.24 11.52
C ILE A 75 7.02 1.95 11.28
N ARG A 76 6.58 0.83 11.86
CA ARG A 76 7.20 -0.49 11.62
C ARG A 76 7.15 -0.87 10.14
N LEU A 77 6.03 -0.65 9.46
CA LEU A 77 5.93 -0.88 8.03
C LEU A 77 7.02 -0.11 7.27
N GLN A 78 7.20 1.19 7.57
CA GLN A 78 8.25 1.99 6.93
C GLN A 78 9.65 1.45 7.20
N GLN A 79 9.92 1.02 8.44
CA GLN A 79 11.19 0.41 8.82
C GLN A 79 11.46 -0.89 8.07
N GLU A 80 10.48 -1.78 7.95
CA GLU A 80 10.64 -3.02 7.18
C GLU A 80 10.79 -2.73 5.69
N THR A 81 10.02 -1.79 5.13
CA THR A 81 10.15 -1.37 3.72
C THR A 81 11.54 -0.84 3.41
N LEU A 82 12.13 -0.01 4.29
CA LEU A 82 13.48 0.52 4.12
C LEU A 82 14.58 -0.55 4.10
N LYS A 83 14.36 -1.70 4.74
CA LYS A 83 15.32 -2.82 4.72
C LYS A 83 15.36 -3.55 3.38
N VAL A 84 14.25 -3.52 2.63
CA VAL A 84 14.11 -4.27 1.37
C VAL A 84 14.12 -3.39 0.13
N ILE A 85 13.66 -2.14 0.21
CA ILE A 85 13.55 -1.22 -0.91
C ILE A 85 14.29 0.09 -0.56
N PRO A 86 15.45 0.38 -1.19
CA PRO A 86 16.22 1.58 -0.93
C PRO A 86 15.64 2.81 -1.68
N ASP A 87 14.35 3.09 -1.50
CA ASP A 87 13.65 4.21 -2.14
C ASP A 87 13.42 5.35 -1.13
N GLN A 88 14.08 6.48 -1.37
CA GLN A 88 14.02 7.68 -0.52
C GLN A 88 12.66 8.40 -0.58
N SER A 89 11.80 8.08 -1.55
CA SER A 89 10.47 8.65 -1.65
C SER A 89 9.59 8.31 -0.43
N ILE A 90 9.98 7.33 0.38
CA ILE A 90 9.31 7.02 1.66
C ILE A 90 9.25 8.21 2.64
N PHE A 91 10.01 9.28 2.43
CA PHE A 91 9.92 10.50 3.23
C PHE A 91 9.03 11.59 2.63
N ALA A 92 8.47 11.37 1.43
CA ALA A 92 7.74 12.37 0.64
C ALA A 92 6.29 11.97 0.30
N TRP A 93 5.69 11.03 1.05
CA TRP A 93 4.36 10.49 0.74
C TRP A 93 3.18 11.20 1.42
N GLY A 94 3.47 12.05 2.40
CA GLY A 94 2.48 12.77 3.22
C GLY A 94 1.85 13.96 2.52
#